data_AF-A0A9P6FY15-F1
#
_entry.id   AF-A0A9P6FY15-F1
#
_cell.length_a   1.000
_cell.length_b   1.000
_cell.length_c   1.000
_cell.angle_alpha   90.00
_cell.angle_beta   90.00
_cell.angle_gamma   90.00
#
_symmetry.space_group_name_H-M   'P 1'
#
loop_
_entity.id
_entity.type
_entity.pdbx_description
1 polymer ?
#
loop_
_entity_poly.entity_id
_entity_poly.type
_entity_poly.pdbx_seq_one_letter_code
_entity_poly.pdbx_strand_id
1 'polypeptide(L)'
;MNFLWSSDLKINTVHVHDVIRAVWHTANWYVSSDNSQPGTPVIFNLADQNNTDQEAICTHIRTIFGIKTGFVGDALSEFSKIEEATEDTNDMHMGPWAELLKMNQIKNSPLTPFLDKELLCKNALSLDGTKITVSTGFTYEHPQLTEDSLREIITDFQEMNIWPRD
;
A
#
# COMPACT_ATOMS: atom_id res chain seq x y z
N MET A 1 12.28 -3.53 12.81
CA MET A 1 11.86 -2.31 12.10
C MET A 1 10.87 -1.54 12.95
N ASN A 2 11.11 -0.27 13.24
CA ASN A 2 10.17 0.55 14.00
C ASN A 2 9.44 1.50 13.06
N PHE A 3 8.12 1.57 13.19
CA PHE A 3 7.30 2.51 12.45
C PHE A 3 7.11 3.79 13.26
N LEU A 4 7.04 4.91 12.55
CA LEU A 4 6.96 6.24 13.13
C LEU A 4 5.69 6.42 13.99
N TRP A 5 4.54 6.06 13.44
CA TRP A 5 3.24 6.30 14.07
C TRP A 5 2.74 5.12 14.90
N SER A 6 1.63 5.33 15.61
CA SER A 6 0.97 4.31 16.41
C SER A 6 0.37 3.18 15.56
N SER A 7 0.12 2.04 16.21
CA SER A 7 -0.45 0.83 15.62
C SER A 7 -1.81 1.05 14.93
N ASP A 8 -2.60 2.00 15.43
CA ASP A 8 -3.97 2.28 15.00
C ASP A 8 -4.08 3.29 13.85
N LEU A 9 -2.95 3.78 13.33
CA LEU A 9 -2.96 4.64 12.14
C LEU A 9 -3.61 3.88 10.97
N LYS A 10 -4.67 4.47 10.41
CA LYS A 10 -5.41 3.88 9.30
C LYS A 10 -4.70 4.08 7.97
N ILE A 11 -4.49 2.96 7.29
CA ILE A 11 -3.77 2.84 6.02
C ILE A 11 -4.62 1.92 5.15
N ASN A 12 -5.71 2.45 4.60
CA ASN A 12 -6.57 1.64 3.76
C ASN A 12 -5.81 1.16 2.51
N THR A 13 -5.99 -0.11 2.16
CA THR A 13 -5.35 -0.76 1.02
C THR A 13 -6.39 -1.21 0.00
N VAL A 14 -5.97 -1.39 -1.25
CA VAL A 14 -6.82 -2.00 -2.29
C VAL A 14 -5.92 -2.86 -3.16
N HIS A 15 -6.34 -4.10 -3.41
CA HIS A 15 -5.58 -4.97 -4.31
C HIS A 15 -5.59 -4.40 -5.74
N VAL A 16 -4.44 -4.44 -6.43
CA VAL A 16 -4.34 -3.88 -7.80
C VAL A 16 -5.33 -4.52 -8.77
N HIS A 17 -5.65 -5.81 -8.58
CA HIS A 17 -6.67 -6.49 -9.37
C HIS A 17 -8.05 -5.82 -9.23
N ASP A 18 -8.45 -5.49 -7.99
CA ASP A 18 -9.70 -4.78 -7.75
C ASP A 18 -9.68 -3.34 -8.25
N VAL A 19 -8.52 -2.66 -8.26
CA VAL A 19 -8.38 -1.34 -8.90
C VAL A 19 -8.69 -1.43 -10.39
N ILE A 20 -8.10 -2.39 -11.10
CA ILE A 20 -8.34 -2.58 -12.54
C ILE A 20 -9.79 -2.99 -12.82
N ARG A 21 -10.34 -3.92 -12.03
CA ARG A 21 -11.76 -4.32 -12.12
C ARG A 21 -12.69 -3.12 -11.91
N ALA A 22 -12.40 -2.27 -10.93
CA ALA A 22 -13.20 -1.07 -10.66
C ALA A 22 -13.15 -0.06 -11.81
N VAL A 23 -12.00 0.14 -12.46
CA VAL A 23 -11.88 1.00 -13.64
C VAL A 23 -12.78 0.48 -14.77
N TRP A 24 -12.71 -0.82 -15.07
CA TRP A 24 -13.55 -1.41 -16.13
C TRP A 24 -15.04 -1.40 -15.76
N HIS A 25 -15.37 -1.75 -14.53
CA HIS A 25 -16.72 -1.75 -13.99
C HIS A 25 -17.36 -0.36 -14.07
N THR A 26 -16.67 0.68 -13.60
CA THR A 26 -17.18 2.06 -13.61
C THR A 26 -17.31 2.61 -15.02
N ALA A 27 -16.40 2.27 -15.94
CA ALA A 27 -16.53 2.66 -17.34
C ALA A 27 -17.79 2.06 -18.00
N ASN A 28 -18.06 0.77 -17.78
CA ASN A 28 -19.25 0.12 -18.30
C ASN A 28 -20.53 0.63 -17.63
N TRP A 29 -20.51 0.81 -16.30
CA TRP A 29 -21.63 1.38 -15.56
C TRP A 29 -21.96 2.80 -16.05
N TYR A 30 -20.95 3.62 -16.32
CA TYR A 30 -21.14 5.03 -16.71
C TYR A 30 -21.99 5.20 -17.98
N VAL A 31 -21.82 4.30 -18.95
CA VAL A 31 -22.56 4.29 -20.22
C VAL A 31 -23.81 3.43 -20.20
N SER A 32 -24.07 2.70 -19.11
CA SER A 32 -25.23 1.84 -18.95
C SER A 32 -26.50 2.65 -18.64
N SER A 33 -27.67 2.02 -18.82
CA SER A 33 -28.96 2.57 -18.39
C SER A 33 -29.11 2.70 -16.87
N ASP A 34 -28.24 2.04 -16.10
CA ASP A 34 -28.29 2.02 -14.64
C ASP A 34 -27.65 3.27 -14.02
N ASN A 35 -26.92 4.07 -14.82
CA ASN A 35 -26.40 5.36 -14.39
C ASN A 35 -27.54 6.40 -14.33
N SER A 36 -27.92 6.79 -13.10
CA SER A 36 -28.95 7.80 -12.84
C SER A 36 -28.50 9.25 -13.14
N GLN A 37 -27.22 9.47 -13.47
CA GLN A 37 -26.64 10.79 -13.76
C GLN A 37 -25.83 10.79 -15.07
N PRO A 38 -26.45 10.49 -16.23
CA PRO A 38 -25.75 10.47 -17.51
C PRO A 38 -25.17 11.86 -17.84
N GLY A 39 -23.91 11.89 -18.27
CA GLY A 39 -23.21 13.12 -18.68
C GLY A 39 -22.60 13.95 -17.56
N THR A 40 -22.78 13.58 -16.29
CA THR A 40 -22.11 14.23 -15.14
C THR A 40 -20.91 13.39 -14.69
N PRO A 41 -19.72 13.96 -14.45
CA PRO A 41 -18.60 13.23 -13.89
C PRO A 41 -18.94 12.69 -12.49
N VAL A 42 -18.65 11.42 -12.24
CA VAL A 42 -18.83 10.78 -10.93
C VAL A 42 -17.48 10.30 -10.42
N ILE A 43 -17.14 10.67 -9.19
CA ILE A 43 -15.91 10.23 -8.52
C ILE A 43 -16.27 9.11 -7.54
N PHE A 44 -15.48 8.04 -7.57
CA PHE A 44 -15.53 6.91 -6.65
C PHE A 44 -14.14 6.72 -6.02
N ASN A 45 -14.10 6.63 -4.69
CA ASN A 45 -12.90 6.17 -3.98
C ASN A 45 -12.90 4.64 -3.97
N LEU A 46 -11.70 4.05 -3.95
CA LEU A 46 -11.51 2.65 -3.61
C LEU A 46 -10.79 2.59 -2.27
N ALA A 47 -11.30 1.76 -1.37
CA ALA A 47 -10.69 1.49 -0.06
C ALA A 47 -11.08 0.07 0.38
N ASP A 48 -10.23 -0.59 1.15
CA ASP A 48 -10.62 -1.85 1.80
C ASP A 48 -11.83 -1.66 2.70
N GLN A 49 -12.55 -2.75 2.92
CA GLN A 49 -13.72 -2.77 3.79
C GLN A 49 -13.39 -3.10 5.25
N ASN A 50 -12.11 -3.33 5.59
CA ASN A 50 -11.71 -3.83 6.93
C ASN A 50 -11.04 -2.77 7.80
N ASN A 51 -10.94 -1.53 7.32
CA ASN A 51 -10.33 -0.44 8.07
C ASN A 51 -8.88 -0.77 8.47
N THR A 52 -8.10 -1.26 7.49
CA THR A 52 -6.69 -1.67 7.66
C THR A 52 -5.90 -0.60 8.40
N ASP A 53 -5.12 -1.03 9.39
CA ASP A 53 -4.20 -0.19 10.13
C ASP A 53 -2.76 -0.69 10.05
N GLN A 54 -1.86 0.12 10.61
CA GLN A 54 -0.43 -0.15 10.58
C GLN A 54 -0.08 -1.46 11.28
N GLU A 55 -0.83 -1.88 12.31
CA GLU A 55 -0.63 -3.16 12.99
C GLU A 55 -1.04 -4.35 12.14
N ALA A 56 -2.15 -4.26 11.39
CA ALA A 56 -2.52 -5.29 10.42
C ALA A 56 -1.38 -5.53 9.40
N ILE A 57 -0.81 -4.45 8.85
CA ILE A 57 0.33 -4.52 7.92
C ILE A 57 1.57 -5.12 8.61
N CYS A 58 1.90 -4.65 9.82
CA CYS A 58 3.04 -5.14 10.59
C CYS A 58 2.94 -6.64 10.89
N THR A 59 1.74 -7.14 11.18
CA THR A 59 1.50 -8.56 11.46
C THR A 59 1.89 -9.43 10.27
N HIS A 60 1.54 -9.01 9.06
CA HIS A 60 1.96 -9.73 7.85
C HIS A 60 3.47 -9.61 7.62
N ILE A 61 4.08 -8.45 7.79
CA ILE A 61 5.54 -8.26 7.65
C ILE A 61 6.31 -9.19 8.60
N ARG A 62 5.90 -9.26 9.88
CA ARG A 62 6.51 -10.18 10.86
C ARG A 62 6.40 -11.63 10.43
N THR A 63 5.24 -12.02 9.91
CA THR A 63 4.97 -13.40 9.52
C THR A 63 5.74 -13.80 8.27
N ILE A 64 5.81 -12.90 7.27
CA ILE A 64 6.49 -13.15 6.00
C ILE A 64 8.00 -13.21 6.18
N PHE A 65 8.59 -12.25 6.90
CA PHE A 65 10.05 -12.08 6.96
C PHE A 65 10.68 -12.56 8.28
N GLY A 66 9.88 -12.97 9.27
CA GLY A 66 10.39 -13.42 10.56
C GLY A 66 11.08 -12.32 11.38
N ILE A 67 10.79 -11.04 11.11
CA ILE A 67 11.40 -9.90 11.80
C ILE A 67 10.54 -9.38 12.94
N LYS A 68 11.12 -8.54 13.80
CA LYS A 68 10.38 -7.79 14.82
C LYS A 68 9.96 -6.42 14.29
N THR A 69 8.72 -6.03 14.56
CA THR A 69 8.21 -4.67 14.31
C THR A 69 7.88 -3.96 15.61
N GLY A 70 7.90 -2.63 15.61
CA GLY A 70 7.51 -1.80 16.74
C GLY A 70 6.98 -0.44 16.29
N PHE A 71 6.49 0.37 17.23
CA PHE A 71 5.90 1.69 16.99
C PHE A 71 6.55 2.73 17.89
N VAL A 72 6.93 3.88 17.35
CA VAL A 72 7.47 5.00 18.14
C VAL A 72 6.33 5.81 18.75
N GLY A 73 5.21 5.96 18.04
CA GLY A 73 4.00 6.64 18.52
C GLY A 73 4.04 8.16 18.36
N ASP A 74 3.09 8.87 18.97
CA ASP A 74 2.85 10.31 18.75
C ASP A 74 3.95 11.27 19.24
N ALA A 75 5.05 10.76 19.80
CA ALA A 75 6.13 11.58 20.37
C ALA A 75 7.00 12.33 19.32
N LEU A 76 6.84 12.01 18.03
CA LEU A 76 7.63 12.56 16.92
C LEU A 76 6.87 13.64 16.11
N SER A 77 5.95 14.39 16.73
CA SER A 77 5.09 15.39 16.06
C SER A 77 5.79 16.64 15.49
N GLU A 78 7.12 16.67 15.41
CA GLU A 78 7.89 17.81 14.92
C GLU A 78 8.45 17.49 13.53
N PHE A 79 8.25 18.40 12.57
CA PHE A 79 8.63 18.18 11.17
C PHE A 79 10.12 17.85 11.00
N SER A 80 11.00 18.45 11.80
CA SER A 80 12.44 18.14 11.82
C SER A 80 12.73 16.68 12.16
N LYS A 81 11.95 16.07 13.06
CA LYS A 81 12.08 14.66 13.45
C LYS A 81 11.57 13.72 12.35
N ILE A 82 10.60 14.17 11.56
CA ILE A 82 10.14 13.44 10.37
C ILE A 82 11.26 13.45 9.32
N GLU A 83 11.88 14.60 9.07
CA GLU A 83 13.01 14.71 8.14
C GLU A 83 14.19 13.84 8.58
N GLU A 84 14.60 13.94 9.84
CA GLU A 84 15.67 13.11 10.42
C GLU A 84 15.36 11.60 10.29
N ALA A 85 14.16 11.17 10.68
CA ALA A 85 13.77 9.76 10.56
C ALA A 85 13.70 9.28 9.09
N THR A 86 13.35 10.17 8.16
CA THR A 86 13.33 9.88 6.72
C THR A 86 14.76 9.68 6.20
N GLU A 87 15.67 10.60 6.54
CA GLU A 87 17.08 10.55 6.15
C GLU A 87 17.75 9.29 6.72
N ASP A 88 17.60 9.03 8.01
CA ASP A 88 18.11 7.82 8.67
C ASP A 88 17.59 6.55 7.99
N THR A 89 16.30 6.49 7.67
CA THR A 89 15.71 5.34 6.98
C THR A 89 16.34 5.14 5.60
N ASN A 90 16.48 6.22 4.82
CA ASN A 90 17.08 6.14 3.49
C ASN A 90 18.54 5.68 3.54
N ASP A 91 19.34 6.25 4.46
CA ASP A 91 20.75 5.90 4.64
C ASP A 91 20.93 4.43 5.06
N MET A 92 20.04 3.92 5.93
CA MET A 92 20.10 2.54 6.40
C MET A 92 19.72 1.50 5.33
N HIS A 93 18.83 1.82 4.38
CA HIS A 93 18.24 0.81 3.49
C HIS A 93 18.76 0.88 2.04
N MET A 94 19.12 2.06 1.53
CA MET A 94 19.52 2.23 0.12
C MET A 94 20.77 1.43 -0.25
N GLY A 95 21.81 1.47 0.60
CA GLY A 95 23.05 0.73 0.39
C GLY A 95 22.85 -0.79 0.38
N PRO A 96 22.26 -1.38 1.46
CA PRO A 96 21.94 -2.79 1.50
C PRO A 96 21.06 -3.28 0.34
N TRP A 97 20.07 -2.48 -0.07
CA TRP A 97 19.24 -2.81 -1.24
C TRP A 97 20.06 -2.90 -2.53
N ALA A 98 20.94 -1.93 -2.79
CA ALA A 98 21.80 -1.95 -3.97
C ALA A 98 22.71 -3.19 -3.99
N GLU A 99 23.28 -3.58 -2.85
CA GLU A 99 24.09 -4.80 -2.76
C GLU A 99 23.25 -6.07 -2.93
N LEU A 100 22.02 -6.13 -2.40
CA LEU A 100 21.11 -7.26 -2.62
C LEU A 100 20.78 -7.44 -4.10
N LEU A 101 20.47 -6.35 -4.82
CA LEU A 101 20.21 -6.38 -6.26
C LEU A 101 21.44 -6.89 -7.02
N LYS A 102 22.63 -6.40 -6.68
CA LYS A 102 23.90 -6.80 -7.30
C LYS A 102 24.24 -8.28 -7.05
N MET A 103 24.06 -8.76 -5.83
CA MET A 103 24.27 -10.17 -5.47
C MET A 103 23.32 -11.10 -6.25
N ASN A 104 22.09 -10.64 -6.51
CA ASN A 104 21.08 -11.34 -7.28
C ASN A 104 21.17 -11.10 -8.80
N GLN A 105 22.21 -10.40 -9.27
CA GLN A 105 22.40 -10.06 -10.68
C GLN A 105 21.23 -9.27 -11.31
N ILE A 106 20.47 -8.55 -10.49
CA ILE A 106 19.38 -7.67 -10.92
C ILE A 106 19.99 -6.34 -11.34
N LYS A 107 19.99 -6.08 -12.66
CA LYS A 107 20.64 -4.88 -13.22
C LYS A 107 19.76 -3.63 -13.12
N ASN A 108 18.45 -3.80 -13.25
CA ASN A 108 17.47 -2.72 -13.21
C ASN A 108 16.28 -3.20 -12.38
N SER A 109 15.94 -2.45 -11.34
CA SER A 109 14.68 -2.61 -10.61
C SER A 109 13.99 -1.25 -10.53
N PRO A 110 12.69 -1.16 -10.84
CA PRO A 110 11.91 0.05 -10.57
C PRO A 110 11.59 0.21 -9.07
N LEU A 111 11.87 -0.81 -8.25
CA LEU A 111 11.59 -0.80 -6.82
C LEU A 111 12.73 -0.12 -6.07
N THR A 112 12.36 0.78 -5.17
CA THR A 112 13.29 1.54 -4.33
C THR A 112 12.81 1.52 -2.88
N PRO A 113 13.71 1.32 -1.91
CA PRO A 113 13.40 1.54 -0.50
C PRO A 113 13.46 3.02 -0.11
N PHE A 114 13.75 3.92 -1.07
CA PHE A 114 13.73 5.35 -0.83
C PHE A 114 12.35 5.80 -0.37
N LEU A 115 12.33 6.52 0.74
CA LEU A 115 11.16 7.01 1.41
C LEU A 115 11.10 8.53 1.29
N ASP A 116 10.05 9.03 0.65
CA ASP A 116 9.72 10.45 0.66
C ASP A 116 9.14 10.85 2.02
N LYS A 117 9.53 12.01 2.55
CA LYS A 117 9.11 12.47 3.89
C LYS A 117 7.60 12.63 4.01
N GLU A 118 6.92 12.93 2.91
CA GLU A 118 5.47 13.05 2.83
C GLU A 118 4.74 11.74 3.15
N LEU A 119 5.41 10.59 2.91
CA LEU A 119 4.89 9.27 3.28
C LEU A 119 4.98 8.99 4.78
N LEU A 120 5.89 9.69 5.48
CA LEU A 120 6.00 9.67 6.93
C LEU A 120 5.14 10.74 7.61
N CYS A 121 4.54 11.68 6.89
CA CYS A 121 3.59 12.62 7.48
C CYS A 121 2.35 11.90 8.04
N LYS A 122 1.79 12.41 9.15
CA LYS A 122 0.56 11.90 9.77
C LYS A 122 -0.68 12.28 8.95
N ASN A 123 -0.80 11.71 7.76
CA ASN A 123 -1.97 11.83 6.91
C ASN A 123 -2.92 10.68 7.24
N ALA A 124 -4.16 11.00 7.62
CA ALA A 124 -5.18 9.97 7.75
C ALA A 124 -5.56 9.48 6.35
N LEU A 125 -4.98 8.37 5.90
CA LEU A 125 -5.29 7.71 4.62
C LEU A 125 -6.56 6.85 4.72
N SER A 126 -7.47 7.22 5.62
CA SER A 126 -8.76 6.54 5.74
C SER A 126 -9.75 7.14 4.75
N LEU A 127 -10.26 6.31 3.85
CA LEU A 127 -11.18 6.73 2.79
C LEU A 127 -12.47 5.92 2.86
N ASP A 128 -13.60 6.58 2.61
CA ASP A 128 -14.88 5.90 2.41
C ASP A 128 -15.01 5.43 0.95
N GLY A 129 -14.93 4.11 0.76
CA GLY A 129 -15.11 3.43 -0.52
C GLY A 129 -16.55 2.93 -0.78
N THR A 130 -17.53 3.21 0.08
CA THR A 130 -18.87 2.61 -0.03
C THR A 130 -19.66 3.07 -1.26
N LYS A 131 -19.34 4.26 -1.80
CA LYS A 131 -20.08 4.83 -2.93
C LYS A 131 -20.06 3.94 -4.17
N ILE A 132 -18.93 3.29 -4.49
CA ILE A 132 -18.82 2.44 -5.69
C ILE A 132 -19.71 1.19 -5.57
N THR A 133 -19.75 0.58 -4.38
CA THR A 133 -20.51 -0.66 -4.17
C THR A 133 -22.01 -0.38 -4.18
N VAL A 134 -22.46 0.68 -3.52
CA VAL A 134 -23.88 1.06 -3.45
C VAL A 134 -24.40 1.59 -4.78
N SER A 135 -23.62 2.42 -5.48
CA SER A 135 -24.09 3.09 -6.71
C SER A 135 -24.04 2.20 -7.94
N THR A 136 -23.11 1.24 -7.97
CA THR A 136 -22.79 0.48 -9.19
C THR A 136 -22.88 -1.04 -9.01
N GLY A 137 -23.07 -1.54 -7.79
CA GLY A 137 -23.04 -2.97 -7.48
C GLY A 137 -21.65 -3.61 -7.53
N PHE A 138 -20.58 -2.80 -7.55
CA PHE A 138 -19.20 -3.32 -7.55
C PHE A 138 -18.93 -4.17 -6.30
N THR A 139 -18.20 -5.26 -6.48
CA THR A 139 -17.77 -6.16 -5.40
C THR A 139 -16.26 -6.40 -5.48
N TYR A 140 -15.59 -6.35 -4.34
CA TYR A 140 -14.17 -6.64 -4.21
C TYR A 140 -13.94 -8.14 -4.23
N GLU A 141 -13.01 -8.61 -5.08
CA GLU A 141 -12.54 -10.00 -5.07
C GLU A 141 -11.48 -10.23 -4.00
N HIS A 142 -10.72 -9.19 -3.65
CA HIS A 142 -9.76 -9.18 -2.54
C HIS A 142 -10.22 -8.17 -1.48
N PRO A 143 -11.29 -8.46 -0.74
CA PRO A 143 -11.87 -7.51 0.21
C PRO A 143 -10.97 -7.25 1.42
N GLN A 144 -9.97 -8.10 1.67
CA GLN A 144 -9.06 -7.99 2.80
C GLN A 144 -7.60 -8.14 2.39
N LEU A 145 -6.72 -7.43 3.10
CA LEU A 145 -5.29 -7.70 3.06
C LEU A 145 -5.03 -9.09 3.63
N THR A 146 -4.33 -9.92 2.88
CA THR A 146 -3.95 -11.27 3.30
C THR A 146 -2.46 -11.48 3.09
N GLU A 147 -1.89 -12.45 3.81
CA GLU A 147 -0.52 -12.87 3.58
C GLU A 147 -0.34 -13.42 2.16
N ASP A 148 -1.31 -14.20 1.66
CA ASP A 148 -1.25 -14.78 0.31
C ASP A 148 -1.15 -13.69 -0.76
N SER A 149 -1.97 -12.63 -0.68
CA SER A 149 -1.89 -11.50 -1.63
C SER A 149 -0.55 -10.75 -1.55
N LEU A 150 0.06 -10.65 -0.37
CA LEU A 150 1.38 -10.03 -0.23
C LEU A 150 2.49 -10.93 -0.80
N ARG A 151 2.40 -12.25 -0.60
CA ARG A 151 3.35 -13.22 -1.15
C ARG A 151 3.23 -13.34 -2.67
N GLU A 152 2.01 -13.24 -3.21
CA GLU A 152 1.74 -13.15 -4.64
C GLU A 152 2.53 -11.97 -5.25
N ILE A 153 2.40 -10.77 -4.69
CA ILE A 153 3.12 -9.58 -5.17
C ILE A 153 4.65 -9.77 -5.10
N ILE A 154 5.18 -10.34 -4.02
CA ILE A 154 6.62 -10.62 -3.90
C ILE A 154 7.06 -11.62 -4.97
N THR A 155 6.27 -12.67 -5.19
CA THR A 155 6.54 -13.70 -6.20
C THR A 155 6.56 -13.10 -7.59
N ASP A 156 5.58 -12.28 -7.94
CA ASP A 156 5.51 -11.57 -9.23
C ASP A 156 6.77 -10.73 -9.47
N PHE A 157 7.23 -9.97 -8.45
CA PHE A 157 8.45 -9.18 -8.56
C PHE A 157 9.72 -10.04 -8.70
N GLN A 158 9.77 -11.20 -8.05
CA GLN A 158 10.87 -12.17 -8.19
C GLN A 158 10.86 -12.85 -9.56
N GLU A 159 9.69 -13.13 -10.12
CA GLU A 159 9.52 -13.69 -11.47
C GLU A 159 9.92 -12.68 -12.55
N MET A 160 9.59 -11.40 -12.36
CA MET A 160 10.02 -10.30 -13.21
C MET A 160 11.52 -9.96 -13.08
N ASN A 161 12.25 -10.63 -12.20
CA ASN A 161 13.67 -10.38 -11.91
C ASN A 161 13.95 -8.91 -11.51
N ILE A 162 13.04 -8.32 -10.73
CA ILE A 162 13.16 -6.97 -10.16
C ILE A 162 13.21 -6.96 -8.63
N TRP A 163 13.05 -8.12 -7.99
CA TRP A 163 13.20 -8.33 -6.55
C TRP A 163 14.14 -9.51 -6.26
N PRO A 164 15.04 -9.40 -5.25
CA PRO A 164 15.96 -10.47 -4.86
C PRO A 164 15.27 -11.81 -4.54
N ARG A 165 15.88 -12.93 -4.94
CA ARG A 165 15.45 -14.26 -4.50
C ARG A 165 16.23 -14.64 -3.25
N ASP A 166 15.59 -15.40 -2.36
CA ASP A 166 16.20 -15.90 -1.11
C ASP A 166 17.43 -16.78 -1.38
#